data_AF-A0A4Y2JMP8-F1
#
_entry.id   AF-A0A4Y2JMP8-F1
#
_cell.length_a   1.000
_cell.length_b   1.000
_cell.length_c   1.000
_cell.angle_alpha   90.00
_cell.angle_beta   90.00
_cell.angle_gamma   90.00
#
_symmetry.space_group_name_H-M   'P 1'
#
loop_
_entity.id
_entity.type
_entity.pdbx_description
1 polymer ?
#
loop_
_entity_poly.entity_id
_entity_poly.type
_entity_poly.pdbx_seq_one_letter_code
_entity_poly.pdbx_strand_id
1 'polypeptide(L)'
;KLNEEPCLIYFTICEDKELELAHYALLPVAEEYQARIKRASAEETKIPKLNFFYAGDADICDSVRDIIGFGDDFPLLVILDIPNGKKYIHERTEAMTSDMIGKFVRDFLSQKLKPITIED
;
A
#
# COMPACT_ATOMS: atom_id res chain seq x y z
N LYS A 1 18.19 9.29 0.92
CA LYS A 1 18.68 8.14 0.11
C LYS A 1 17.53 7.68 -0.79
N LEU A 2 17.80 6.85 -1.79
CA LEU A 2 16.75 6.31 -2.67
C LEU A 2 15.96 5.22 -1.92
N ASN A 3 14.64 5.18 -2.05
CA ASN A 3 13.74 4.16 -1.48
C ASN A 3 13.81 4.04 0.06
N GLU A 4 13.74 5.15 0.79
CA GLU A 4 13.85 5.15 2.26
C GLU A 4 12.57 4.81 3.02
N GLU A 5 11.41 4.88 2.37
CA GLU A 5 10.12 4.77 3.05
C GLU A 5 9.27 3.68 2.41
N PRO A 6 8.51 2.91 3.21
CA PRO A 6 7.52 1.98 2.70
C PRO A 6 6.48 2.69 1.84
N CYS A 7 5.89 1.96 0.90
CA CYS A 7 4.75 2.42 0.13
C CYS A 7 3.62 1.40 0.14
N LEU A 8 2.39 1.90 0.21
CA LEU A 8 1.18 1.15 -0.05
C LEU A 8 0.81 1.34 -1.52
N ILE A 9 0.59 0.23 -2.22
CA ILE A 9 0.17 0.23 -3.62
C ILE A 9 -1.12 -0.59 -3.74
N TYR A 10 -2.15 0.02 -4.33
CA TYR A 10 -3.36 -0.69 -4.74
C TYR A 10 -3.35 -0.88 -6.26
N PHE A 11 -3.16 -2.14 -6.66
CA PHE A 11 -3.13 -2.58 -8.05
C PHE A 11 -4.54 -2.94 -8.53
N THR A 12 -4.92 -2.44 -9.69
CA THR A 12 -6.22 -2.72 -10.34
C THR A 12 -6.04 -3.26 -11.75
N ILE A 13 -7.13 -3.77 -12.34
CA ILE A 13 -7.18 -4.19 -13.75
C ILE A 13 -7.07 -3.04 -14.78
N CYS A 14 -6.71 -1.82 -14.35
CA CYS A 14 -6.43 -0.66 -15.22
C CYS A 14 -7.59 -0.13 -16.07
N GLU A 15 -8.83 -0.57 -15.85
CA GLU A 15 -9.98 0.10 -16.44
C GLU A 15 -10.19 1.47 -15.80
N ASP A 16 -10.55 2.50 -16.58
CA ASP A 16 -10.72 3.88 -16.09
C ASP A 16 -11.58 3.96 -14.82
N LYS A 17 -12.67 3.18 -14.80
CA LYS A 17 -13.58 3.07 -13.67
C LYS A 17 -12.91 2.46 -12.44
N GLU A 18 -12.07 1.46 -12.61
CA GLU A 18 -11.36 0.79 -11.51
C GLU A 18 -10.27 1.68 -10.92
N LEU A 19 -9.58 2.47 -11.75
CA LEU A 19 -8.63 3.48 -11.29
C LEU A 19 -9.35 4.59 -10.49
N GLU A 20 -10.51 5.03 -10.94
CA GLU A 20 -11.35 5.99 -10.22
C GLU A 20 -11.82 5.43 -8.88
N LEU A 21 -12.31 4.18 -8.85
CA LEU A 21 -12.70 3.49 -7.61
C LEU A 21 -11.52 3.31 -6.64
N ALA A 22 -10.33 2.97 -7.14
CA ALA A 22 -9.12 2.89 -6.35
C ALA A 22 -8.74 4.24 -5.73
N HIS A 23 -8.83 5.32 -6.52
CA HIS A 23 -8.61 6.67 -6.02
C HIS A 23 -9.58 7.00 -4.88
N TYR A 24 -10.89 6.77 -5.07
CA TYR A 24 -11.90 7.02 -4.05
C TYR A 24 -11.73 6.16 -2.79
N ALA A 25 -11.30 4.91 -2.94
CA ALA A 25 -11.04 4.03 -1.81
C ALA A 25 -9.82 4.49 -0.98
N LEU A 26 -8.75 4.92 -1.66
CA LEU A 26 -7.48 5.30 -1.01
C LEU A 26 -7.47 6.70 -0.42
N LEU A 27 -8.08 7.68 -1.10
CA LEU A 27 -8.02 9.09 -0.71
C LEU A 27 -8.36 9.32 0.78
N PRO A 28 -9.49 8.85 1.34
CA PRO A 28 -9.82 9.09 2.74
C PRO A 28 -8.78 8.49 3.70
N VAL A 29 -8.19 7.34 3.34
CA VAL A 29 -7.15 6.69 4.17
C VAL A 29 -5.86 7.49 4.14
N ALA A 30 -5.45 7.98 2.96
CA ALA A 30 -4.27 8.82 2.81
C ALA A 30 -4.42 10.15 3.58
N GLU A 31 -5.60 10.78 3.53
CA GLU A 31 -5.89 12.01 4.28
C GLU A 31 -5.91 11.78 5.80
N GLU A 32 -6.55 10.71 6.27
CA GLU A 32 -6.53 10.33 7.69
C GLU A 32 -5.11 10.09 8.17
N TYR A 33 -4.30 9.37 7.38
CA TYR A 33 -2.90 9.10 7.67
C TYR A 33 -2.08 10.39 7.78
N GLN A 34 -2.20 11.29 6.81
CA GLN A 34 -1.55 12.61 6.81
C GLN A 34 -1.94 13.43 8.03
N ALA A 35 -3.22 13.44 8.41
CA ALA A 35 -3.69 14.11 9.62
C ALA A 35 -3.08 13.50 10.88
N ARG A 36 -2.94 12.16 10.94
CA ARG A 36 -2.29 11.46 12.05
C ARG A 36 -0.80 11.79 12.15
N ILE A 37 -0.07 11.86 11.03
CA ILE A 37 1.33 12.30 10.99
C ILE A 37 1.48 13.73 11.54
N LYS A 38 0.60 14.66 11.12
CA LYS A 38 0.63 16.04 11.60
C LYS A 38 0.41 16.14 13.12
N ARG A 39 -0.55 15.38 13.67
CA ARG A 39 -0.77 15.31 15.13
C ARG A 39 0.42 14.70 15.86
N ALA A 40 0.95 13.59 15.35
CA ALA A 40 2.10 12.92 15.95
C ALA A 40 3.34 13.82 16.00
N SER A 41 3.57 14.61 14.95
CA SER A 41 4.65 15.61 14.93
C SER A 41 4.48 16.70 15.98
N ALA A 42 3.25 17.08 16.35
CA ALA A 42 2.98 18.04 17.41
C ALA A 42 3.15 17.43 18.81
N GLU A 43 2.96 16.11 18.93
CA GLU A 43 3.09 15.33 20.16
C GLU A 43 4.48 14.70 20.34
N GLU A 44 5.45 15.03 19.46
CA GLU A 44 6.79 14.44 19.41
C GLU A 44 6.79 12.89 19.31
N THR A 45 5.71 12.31 18.79
CA THR A 45 5.60 10.87 18.55
C THR A 45 6.00 10.52 17.13
N LYS A 46 6.77 9.42 16.97
CA LYS A 46 7.25 8.98 15.66
C LYS A 46 6.30 7.95 15.06
N ILE A 47 5.62 8.33 13.98
CA ILE A 47 4.91 7.39 13.10
C ILE A 47 5.81 7.18 11.86
N PRO A 48 6.00 5.94 11.39
CA PRO A 48 6.68 5.67 10.12
C PRO A 48 6.09 6.52 8.99
N LYS A 49 6.83 6.84 7.93
CA LYS A 49 6.17 7.39 6.74
C LYS A 49 5.65 6.23 5.88
N LEU A 50 4.57 6.48 5.17
CA LEU A 50 3.97 5.54 4.23
C LEU A 50 3.43 6.37 3.06
N ASN A 51 3.93 6.07 1.86
CA ASN A 51 3.43 6.70 0.64
C ASN A 51 2.28 5.87 0.07
N PHE A 52 1.28 6.51 -0.52
CA PHE A 52 0.09 5.85 -1.05
C PHE A 52 0.07 5.99 -2.57
N PHE A 53 -0.07 4.87 -3.27
CA PHE A 53 -0.17 4.79 -4.71
C PHE A 53 -1.33 3.89 -5.12
N TYR A 54 -1.90 4.19 -6.27
CA TYR A 54 -2.69 3.24 -7.04
C TYR A 54 -2.11 3.16 -8.43
N ALA A 55 -2.18 1.98 -9.01
CA ALA A 55 -1.68 1.72 -10.34
C ALA A 55 -2.55 0.66 -10.99
N GLY A 56 -2.53 0.62 -12.32
CA GLY A 56 -3.01 -0.56 -13.04
C GLY A 56 -1.94 -1.11 -13.95
N ASP A 57 -2.34 -1.94 -14.90
CA ASP A 57 -1.52 -2.66 -15.87
C ASP A 57 -0.77 -1.76 -16.88
N ALA A 58 0.24 -1.02 -16.42
CA ALA A 58 1.24 -0.38 -17.26
C ALA A 58 2.59 -1.07 -17.05
N ASP A 59 3.48 -1.08 -18.05
CA ASP A 59 4.77 -1.81 -18.03
C ASP A 59 5.63 -1.60 -16.76
N ILE A 60 5.54 -0.42 -16.12
CA ILE A 60 6.25 -0.11 -14.86
C ILE A 60 5.73 -0.99 -13.70
N CYS A 61 4.46 -1.38 -13.75
CA CYS A 61 3.83 -2.25 -12.77
C CYS A 61 4.22 -3.71 -12.94
N ASP A 62 4.69 -4.13 -14.13
CA ASP A 62 5.20 -5.50 -14.35
C ASP A 62 6.46 -5.74 -13.53
N SER A 63 7.40 -4.79 -13.58
CA SER A 63 8.66 -4.91 -12.82
C SER A 63 8.41 -4.92 -11.31
N VAL A 64 7.44 -4.15 -10.82
CA VAL A 64 7.06 -4.18 -9.40
C VAL A 64 6.33 -5.48 -9.05
N ARG A 65 5.51 -6.01 -9.99
CA ARG A 65 4.81 -7.29 -9.87
C ARG A 65 5.76 -8.48 -9.76
N ASP A 66 6.82 -8.48 -10.56
CA ASP A 66 7.87 -9.49 -10.49
C ASP A 66 8.54 -9.50 -9.10
N ILE A 67 8.85 -8.32 -8.55
CA ILE A 67 9.45 -8.18 -7.21
C ILE A 67 8.49 -8.67 -6.10
N ILE A 68 7.19 -8.40 -6.23
CA ILE A 68 6.19 -8.93 -5.28
C ILE A 68 5.88 -10.41 -5.52
N GLY A 69 6.34 -11.02 -6.62
CA GLY A 69 6.13 -12.43 -6.92
C GLY A 69 4.65 -12.82 -7.00
N PHE A 70 3.79 -11.89 -7.41
CA PHE A 70 2.36 -12.12 -7.60
C PHE A 70 2.04 -12.06 -9.10
N GLY A 71 1.30 -13.05 -9.58
CA GLY A 71 0.85 -13.13 -10.97
C GLY A 71 -0.27 -12.13 -11.28
N ASP A 72 -1.11 -12.45 -12.27
CA ASP A 72 -2.16 -11.57 -12.79
C ASP A 72 -3.43 -11.48 -11.89
N ASP A 73 -3.26 -11.66 -10.58
CA ASP A 73 -4.37 -11.63 -9.62
C ASP A 73 -4.70 -10.19 -9.24
N PHE A 74 -5.84 -9.71 -9.73
CA PHE A 74 -6.36 -8.37 -9.44
C PHE A 74 -7.77 -8.41 -8.85
N PRO A 75 -8.12 -7.39 -8.03
CA PRO A 75 -7.25 -6.33 -7.52
C PRO A 75 -6.32 -6.82 -6.38
N LEU A 76 -5.20 -6.12 -6.17
CA LEU A 76 -4.17 -6.48 -5.19
C LEU A 76 -3.74 -5.27 -4.34
N LEU A 77 -3.72 -5.43 -3.02
CA LEU A 77 -3.27 -4.41 -2.08
C LEU A 77 -1.98 -4.86 -1.38
N VAL A 78 -0.90 -4.09 -1.54
CA VAL A 78 0.41 -4.41 -0.99
C VAL A 78 0.99 -3.22 -0.22
N ILE A 79 1.74 -3.51 0.84
CA ILE A 79 2.73 -2.59 1.39
C ILE A 79 4.11 -3.13 1.06
N LEU A 80 4.89 -2.36 0.31
CA LEU A 80 6.28 -2.62 -0.04
C LEU A 80 7.19 -1.84 0.88
N ASP A 81 8.01 -2.56 1.63
CA ASP A 81 9.06 -2.05 2.50
C ASP A 81 10.41 -2.51 1.95
N ILE A 82 10.74 -1.98 0.76
CA ILE A 82 12.00 -2.21 0.04
C ILE A 82 13.22 -2.02 0.93
N PRO A 83 13.36 -0.92 1.73
CA PRO A 83 14.57 -0.74 2.54
C PRO A 83 14.78 -1.83 3.60
N ASN A 84 13.73 -2.56 3.99
CA ASN A 84 13.83 -3.70 4.89
C ASN A 84 13.64 -5.07 4.20
N GLY A 85 13.55 -5.11 2.86
CA GLY A 85 13.35 -6.34 2.09
C GLY A 85 12.04 -7.06 2.41
N LYS A 86 10.99 -6.32 2.77
CA LYS A 86 9.71 -6.90 3.21
C LYS A 86 8.56 -6.43 2.33
N LYS A 87 7.58 -7.32 2.14
CA LYS A 87 6.27 -7.01 1.59
C LYS A 87 5.17 -7.53 2.49
N TYR A 88 4.02 -6.89 2.46
CA TYR A 88 2.81 -7.28 3.17
C TYR A 88 1.66 -7.26 2.20
N ILE A 89 0.89 -8.33 2.13
CA ILE A 89 -0.14 -8.51 1.11
C ILE A 89 -1.47 -8.72 1.79
N HIS A 90 -2.50 -8.05 1.29
CA HIS A 90 -3.86 -8.28 1.75
C HIS A 90 -4.43 -9.55 1.10
N GLU A 91 -4.96 -10.48 1.90
CA GLU A 91 -5.37 -11.83 1.47
C GLU A 91 -6.63 -11.89 0.58
N ARG A 92 -7.19 -10.76 0.18
CA ARG A 92 -8.46 -10.70 -0.57
C ARG A 92 -8.25 -10.15 -1.98
N THR A 93 -8.92 -10.76 -2.95
CA THR A 93 -8.91 -10.44 -4.39
C THR A 93 -10.20 -9.77 -4.86
N GLU A 94 -10.90 -9.09 -3.96
CA GLU A 94 -12.14 -8.35 -4.27
C GLU A 94 -11.89 -6.85 -4.13
N ALA A 95 -12.78 -6.01 -4.68
CA ALA A 95 -12.61 -4.56 -4.64
C ALA A 95 -12.47 -4.06 -3.19
N MET A 96 -11.38 -3.32 -2.92
CA MET A 96 -11.08 -2.82 -1.58
C MET A 96 -11.92 -1.60 -1.24
N THR A 97 -12.47 -1.57 -0.03
CA THR A 97 -13.08 -0.37 0.55
C THR A 97 -12.08 0.42 1.38
N SER A 98 -12.37 1.71 1.63
CA SER A 98 -11.54 2.56 2.50
C SER A 98 -11.36 1.97 3.89
N ASP A 99 -12.37 1.32 4.46
CA ASP A 99 -12.30 0.68 5.77
C ASP A 99 -11.31 -0.49 5.78
N MET A 100 -11.31 -1.29 4.73
CA MET A 100 -10.39 -2.43 4.57
C MET A 100 -8.94 -1.95 4.43
N ILE A 101 -8.71 -0.96 3.57
CA ILE A 101 -7.37 -0.37 3.37
C ILE A 101 -6.90 0.30 4.67
N GLY A 102 -7.77 1.07 5.33
CA GLY A 102 -7.46 1.71 6.60
C GLY A 102 -7.12 0.70 7.69
N LYS A 103 -7.83 -0.43 7.76
CA LYS A 103 -7.50 -1.53 8.68
C LYS A 103 -6.12 -2.11 8.35
N PHE A 104 -5.83 -2.36 7.08
CA PHE A 104 -4.54 -2.88 6.64
C PHE A 104 -3.38 -1.96 7.04
N VAL A 105 -3.52 -0.64 6.83
CA VAL A 105 -2.54 0.36 7.28
C VAL A 105 -2.37 0.36 8.80
N ARG A 106 -3.46 0.31 9.57
CA ARG A 106 -3.39 0.26 11.04
C ARG A 106 -2.70 -1.01 11.53
N ASP A 107 -2.96 -2.15 10.91
CA ASP A 107 -2.35 -3.42 11.26
C ASP A 107 -0.85 -3.43 10.90
N PHE A 108 -0.46 -2.80 9.79
CA PHE A 108 0.95 -2.58 9.44
C PHE A 108 1.67 -1.74 10.51
N LEU A 109 1.12 -0.58 10.84
CA LEU A 109 1.72 0.34 11.82
C LEU A 109 1.78 -0.23 13.24
N SER A 110 0.88 -1.15 13.57
CA SER A 110 0.87 -1.87 14.85
C SER A 110 1.63 -3.20 14.81
N GLN A 111 2.36 -3.48 13.72
CA GLN A 111 3.18 -4.69 13.53
C GLN A 111 2.39 -6.00 13.66
N LYS A 112 1.10 -5.98 13.29
CA LYS A 112 0.22 -7.16 13.30
C LYS A 112 0.27 -7.97 12.01
N LEU A 113 0.65 -7.33 10.91
CA LEU A 113 0.76 -8.02 9.62
C LEU A 113 1.98 -8.93 9.62
N LYS A 114 1.84 -10.10 8.98
CA LYS A 114 2.96 -11.02 8.76
C LYS A 114 3.77 -10.53 7.56
N PRO A 115 5.08 -10.26 7.73
CA PRO A 115 5.93 -9.89 6.61
C PRO A 115 6.23 -11.11 5.73
N ILE A 116 6.35 -10.86 4.43
CA ILE A 116 6.91 -11.79 3.45
C ILE A 116 8.23 -11.19 2.99
N THR A 117 9.28 -12.01 2.89
CA THR A 117 10.58 -11.57 2.37
C THR A 117 10.47 -11.31 0.87
N ILE A 118 11.08 -10.22 0.40
CA ILE A 118 11.29 -9.99 -1.03
C ILE A 118 12.51 -10.83 -1.42
N GLU A 119 12.34 -11.76 -2.35
CA GLU A 119 13.43 -12.58 -2.88
C GLU A 119 14.19 -11.77 -3.94
N ASP A 120 15.53 -11.93 -3.97
CA ASP A 120 16.45 -11.31 -4.93
C ASP A 120 16.49 -12.08 -6.27
#